data_AF-A0A257JA71-F1
#
_entry.id   AF-A0A257JA71-F1
#
_cell.length_a   1.000
_cell.length_b   1.000
_cell.length_c   1.000
_cell.angle_alpha   90.00
_cell.angle_beta   90.00
_cell.angle_gamma   90.00
#
_symmetry.space_group_name_H-M   'P 1'
#
loop_
_entity.id
_entity.type
_entity.pdbx_description
1 polymer ?
#
loop_
_entity_poly.entity_id
_entity_poly.type
_entity_poly.pdbx_seq_one_letter_code
_entity_poly.pdbx_strand_id
1 'polypeptide(L)'
;MTHPLRHAAAAVLTLVTLLAVTGCENAQEARRVAERTVLASQIHETDAARALASQAVVAHGRQVQAMNDELGGLQSEGAELRRRVQAFMLDHKMAVAALAAGAAGGLAALDDSGRVSQEAREVGAAVGIAAAVWAAFNMEEVLQVADQLVKADAALANLNRRQAALNQSLAAEQGLQQDAQASLDRINAQASGLRTALASLAPPRCRARGVPCATWLGRCWQGRPSPRPGLCTPPASTTAC
;
A
#
# COMPACT_ATOMS: atom_id res chain seq x y z
N MET A 1 59.02 67.37 -5.25
CA MET A 1 59.60 66.03 -5.04
C MET A 1 58.81 65.31 -3.95
N THR A 2 57.68 64.71 -4.35
CA THR A 2 56.67 64.04 -3.52
C THR A 2 56.00 63.03 -4.47
N HIS A 3 55.79 61.73 -4.24
CA HIS A 3 56.07 60.80 -3.15
C HIS A 3 56.15 59.38 -3.77
N PRO A 4 57.32 58.72 -3.88
CA PRO A 4 57.37 57.30 -4.26
C PRO A 4 56.68 56.39 -3.21
N LEU A 5 56.59 56.86 -1.96
CA LEU A 5 55.92 56.17 -0.85
C LEU A 5 54.38 56.07 -1.01
N ARG A 6 53.73 57.00 -1.74
CA ARG A 6 52.26 56.96 -1.93
C ARG A 6 51.82 55.89 -2.92
N HIS A 7 52.62 55.63 -3.96
CA HIS A 7 52.32 54.58 -4.94
C HIS A 7 52.58 53.18 -4.39
N ALA A 8 53.61 53.01 -3.55
CA ALA A 8 53.87 51.75 -2.86
C ALA A 8 52.74 51.39 -1.87
N ALA A 9 52.24 52.37 -1.11
CA ALA A 9 51.13 52.15 -0.18
C ALA A 9 49.82 51.77 -0.91
N ALA A 10 49.51 52.40 -2.05
CA ALA A 10 48.33 52.08 -2.85
C ALA A 10 48.40 50.68 -3.50
N ALA A 11 49.60 50.27 -3.96
CA ALA A 11 49.83 48.94 -4.53
C ALA A 11 49.69 47.82 -3.49
N VAL A 12 50.19 48.03 -2.26
CA VAL A 12 50.03 47.06 -1.17
C VAL A 12 48.57 46.95 -0.75
N LEU A 13 47.84 48.07 -0.67
CA LEU A 13 46.43 48.05 -0.27
C LEU A 13 45.54 47.33 -1.29
N THR A 14 45.81 47.52 -2.58
CA THR A 14 45.09 46.83 -3.67
C THR A 14 45.43 45.34 -3.74
N LEU A 15 46.67 44.95 -3.45
CA LEU A 15 47.05 43.54 -3.39
C LEU A 15 46.37 42.84 -2.19
N VAL A 16 46.32 43.50 -1.03
CA VAL A 16 45.66 42.99 0.18
C VAL A 16 44.16 42.88 -0.01
N THR A 17 43.50 43.84 -0.66
CA THR A 17 42.06 43.72 -0.97
C THR A 17 41.78 42.62 -2.00
N LEU A 18 42.62 42.44 -3.03
CA LEU A 18 42.47 41.34 -3.97
C LEU A 18 42.65 39.97 -3.31
N LEU A 19 43.64 39.82 -2.42
CA LEU A 19 43.86 38.60 -1.64
C LEU A 19 42.72 38.34 -0.65
N ALA A 20 42.17 39.37 -0.02
CA ALA A 20 41.02 39.24 0.89
C ALA A 20 39.73 38.86 0.14
N VAL A 21 39.48 39.43 -1.04
CA VAL A 21 38.29 39.12 -1.85
C VAL A 21 38.38 37.69 -2.40
N THR A 22 39.53 37.30 -2.98
CA THR A 22 39.73 35.94 -3.51
C THR A 22 39.76 34.87 -2.41
N GLY A 23 40.28 35.18 -1.23
CA GLY A 23 40.24 34.28 -0.07
C GLY A 23 38.82 34.03 0.46
N CYS A 24 37.99 35.08 0.52
CA CYS A 24 36.59 34.96 0.93
C CYS A 24 35.74 34.17 -0.08
N GLU A 25 35.96 34.35 -1.38
CA GLU A 25 35.24 33.64 -2.44
C GLU A 25 35.55 32.14 -2.41
N ASN A 26 36.83 31.77 -2.26
CA ASN A 26 37.25 30.38 -2.07
C ASN A 26 36.69 29.73 -0.79
N ALA A 27 36.59 30.49 0.31
CA ALA A 27 36.00 30.00 1.54
C ALA A 27 34.47 29.79 1.43
N GLN A 28 33.77 30.63 0.66
CA GLN A 28 32.35 30.45 0.37
C GLN A 28 32.11 29.26 -0.59
N GLU A 29 32.95 29.10 -1.60
CA GLU A 29 32.92 27.95 -2.52
C GLU A 29 33.11 26.63 -1.75
N ALA A 30 34.11 26.58 -0.86
CA ALA A 30 34.39 25.41 -0.02
C ALA A 30 33.22 25.06 0.91
N ARG A 31 32.54 26.06 1.50
CA ARG A 31 31.33 25.84 2.32
C ARG A 31 30.17 25.28 1.49
N ARG A 32 29.92 25.82 0.30
CA ARG A 32 28.87 25.32 -0.61
C ARG A 32 29.14 23.89 -1.06
N VAL A 33 30.39 23.55 -1.34
CA VAL A 33 30.77 22.17 -1.69
C VAL A 33 30.52 21.23 -0.50
N ALA A 34 30.92 21.61 0.71
CA ALA A 34 30.65 20.82 1.91
C ALA A 34 29.13 20.62 2.15
N GLU A 35 28.33 21.68 2.06
CA GLU A 35 26.86 21.61 2.19
C GLU A 35 26.23 20.70 1.13
N ARG A 36 26.69 20.76 -0.13
CA ARG A 36 26.23 19.85 -1.19
C ARG A 36 26.55 18.39 -0.89
N THR A 37 27.75 18.10 -0.36
CA THR A 37 28.12 16.71 -0.03
C THR A 37 27.25 16.13 1.09
N VAL A 38 26.90 16.94 2.10
CA VAL A 38 25.99 16.55 3.19
C VAL A 38 24.57 16.34 2.67
N LEU A 39 24.07 17.22 1.81
CA LEU A 39 22.74 17.04 1.21
C LEU A 39 22.68 15.83 0.28
N ALA A 40 23.75 15.56 -0.47
CA ALA A 40 23.82 14.37 -1.32
C ALA A 40 23.80 13.08 -0.49
N SER A 41 24.50 13.02 0.65
CA SER A 41 24.44 11.86 1.54
C SER A 41 23.05 11.69 2.16
N GLN A 42 22.41 12.77 2.59
CA GLN A 42 21.03 12.73 3.11
C GLN A 42 20.03 12.24 2.05
N ILE A 43 20.19 12.65 0.79
CA ILE A 43 19.36 12.15 -0.31
C ILE A 43 19.53 10.65 -0.48
N HIS A 44 20.77 10.14 -0.47
CA HIS A 44 21.03 8.70 -0.57
C HIS A 44 20.39 7.91 0.60
N GLU A 45 20.49 8.42 1.83
CA GLU A 45 19.85 7.79 3.00
C GLU A 45 18.32 7.80 2.88
N THR A 46 17.74 8.93 2.41
CA THR A 46 16.30 9.05 2.22
C THR A 46 15.79 8.15 1.08
N ASP A 47 16.55 8.01 0.00
CA ASP A 47 16.21 7.11 -1.11
C ASP A 47 16.28 5.63 -0.68
N ALA A 48 17.22 5.26 0.20
CA ALA A 48 17.26 3.93 0.81
C ALA A 48 16.05 3.69 1.73
N ALA A 49 15.71 4.65 2.58
CA ALA A 49 14.52 4.58 3.42
C ALA A 49 13.22 4.46 2.60
N ARG A 50 13.13 5.20 1.49
CA ARG A 50 12.00 5.11 0.53
C ARG A 50 11.88 3.72 -0.07
N ALA A 51 13.00 3.10 -0.46
CA ALA A 51 12.98 1.76 -1.03
C ALA A 51 12.41 0.75 -0.01
N LEU A 52 12.86 0.80 1.24
CA LEU A 52 12.34 -0.06 2.32
C LEU A 52 10.85 0.18 2.59
N ALA A 53 10.43 1.44 2.69
CA ALA A 53 9.02 1.78 2.89
C ALA A 53 8.13 1.30 1.73
N SER A 54 8.60 1.43 0.48
CA SER A 54 7.87 0.93 -0.69
C SER A 54 7.74 -0.60 -0.70
N GLN A 55 8.77 -1.32 -0.25
CA GLN A 55 8.71 -2.77 -0.11
C GLN A 55 7.71 -3.19 0.97
N ALA A 56 7.65 -2.46 2.09
CA ALA A 56 6.67 -2.70 3.14
C ALA A 56 5.22 -2.52 2.63
N VAL A 57 4.94 -1.44 1.89
CA VAL A 57 3.61 -1.22 1.27
C VAL A 57 3.24 -2.35 0.33
N VAL A 58 4.17 -2.81 -0.52
CA VAL A 58 3.93 -3.93 -1.44
C VAL A 58 3.71 -5.23 -0.67
N ALA A 59 4.45 -5.48 0.41
CA ALA A 59 4.29 -6.65 1.26
C ALA A 59 2.89 -6.70 1.90
N HIS A 60 2.46 -5.60 2.52
CA HIS A 60 1.11 -5.48 3.08
C HIS A 60 0.02 -5.64 2.00
N GLY A 61 0.22 -5.04 0.82
CA GLY A 61 -0.71 -5.21 -0.31
C GLY A 61 -0.87 -6.66 -0.75
N ARG A 62 0.22 -7.44 -0.80
CA ARG A 62 0.17 -8.89 -1.09
C ARG A 62 -0.54 -9.68 0.00
N GLN A 63 -0.34 -9.31 1.26
CA GLN A 63 -0.99 -9.97 2.38
C GLN A 63 -2.50 -9.72 2.40
N VAL A 64 -2.94 -8.49 2.16
CA VAL A 64 -4.36 -8.14 2.00
C VAL A 64 -4.98 -8.89 0.82
N GLN A 65 -4.26 -9.00 -0.31
CA GLN A 65 -4.72 -9.78 -1.46
C GLN A 65 -4.93 -11.25 -1.09
N ALA A 66 -3.94 -11.88 -0.44
CA ALA A 66 -4.02 -13.28 -0.04
C ALA A 66 -5.19 -13.54 0.94
N MET A 67 -5.43 -12.65 1.89
CA MET A 67 -6.57 -12.75 2.81
C MET A 67 -7.91 -12.60 2.08
N ASN A 68 -8.00 -11.70 1.08
CA ASN A 68 -9.20 -11.57 0.24
C ASN A 68 -9.47 -12.82 -0.59
N ASP A 69 -8.42 -13.42 -1.15
CA ASP A 69 -8.54 -14.67 -1.91
C ASP A 69 -9.03 -15.82 -1.00
N GLU A 70 -8.51 -15.90 0.23
CA GLU A 70 -8.97 -16.88 1.23
C GLU A 70 -10.44 -16.65 1.63
N LEU A 71 -10.84 -15.39 1.84
CA LEU A 71 -12.24 -15.03 2.08
C LEU A 71 -13.15 -15.44 0.92
N GLY A 72 -12.71 -15.21 -0.33
CA GLY A 72 -13.41 -15.65 -1.52
C GLY A 72 -13.56 -17.18 -1.57
N GLY A 73 -12.50 -17.90 -1.21
CA GLY A 73 -12.52 -19.36 -1.05
C GLY A 73 -13.57 -19.82 -0.04
N LEU A 74 -13.55 -19.28 1.18
CA LEU A 74 -14.52 -19.63 2.23
C LEU A 74 -15.97 -19.28 1.85
N GLN A 75 -16.19 -18.18 1.14
CA GLN A 75 -17.52 -17.80 0.64
C GLN A 75 -18.02 -18.80 -0.41
N SER A 76 -17.14 -19.22 -1.32
CA SER A 76 -17.46 -20.22 -2.34
C SER A 76 -17.78 -21.58 -1.70
N GLU A 77 -16.99 -22.01 -0.70
CA GLU A 77 -17.20 -23.25 0.04
C GLU A 77 -18.54 -23.22 0.81
N GLY A 78 -18.86 -22.10 1.44
CA GLY A 78 -20.15 -21.89 2.11
C GLY A 78 -21.33 -21.94 1.13
N ALA A 79 -21.19 -21.34 -0.06
CA ALA A 79 -22.21 -21.41 -1.10
C ALA A 79 -22.40 -22.84 -1.64
N GLU A 80 -21.32 -23.57 -1.86
CA GLU A 80 -21.35 -24.96 -2.29
C GLU A 80 -22.00 -25.87 -1.24
N LEU A 81 -21.62 -25.71 0.03
CA LEU A 81 -22.23 -26.44 1.14
C LEU A 81 -23.74 -26.20 1.22
N ARG A 82 -24.18 -24.93 1.11
CA ARG A 82 -25.63 -24.61 1.08
C ARG A 82 -26.34 -25.27 -0.09
N ARG A 83 -25.75 -25.28 -1.30
CA ARG A 83 -26.34 -25.97 -2.46
C ARG A 83 -26.45 -27.47 -2.24
N ARG A 84 -25.43 -28.11 -1.65
CA ARG A 84 -25.46 -29.55 -1.31
C ARG A 84 -26.54 -29.86 -0.29
N VAL A 85 -26.64 -29.05 0.76
CA VAL A 85 -27.70 -29.20 1.78
C VAL A 85 -29.07 -29.01 1.17
N GLN A 86 -29.25 -28.01 0.30
CA GLN A 86 -30.52 -27.78 -0.38
C GLN A 86 -30.91 -28.95 -1.29
N ALA A 87 -29.98 -29.49 -2.08
CA ALA A 87 -30.22 -30.66 -2.91
C ALA A 87 -30.62 -31.87 -2.04
N PHE A 88 -29.87 -32.13 -0.96
CA PHE A 88 -30.19 -33.18 0.00
C PHE A 88 -31.58 -33.00 0.64
N MET A 89 -31.94 -31.77 1.02
CA MET A 89 -33.27 -31.46 1.57
C MET A 89 -34.40 -31.67 0.57
N LEU A 90 -34.16 -31.42 -0.72
CA LEU A 90 -35.15 -31.66 -1.77
C LEU A 90 -35.37 -33.16 -2.01
N ASP A 91 -34.29 -33.95 -1.93
CA ASP A 91 -34.37 -35.41 -2.00
C ASP A 91 -35.14 -36.00 -0.80
N HIS A 92 -34.98 -35.40 0.38
CA HIS A 92 -35.64 -35.84 1.63
C HIS A 92 -36.76 -34.89 2.09
N LYS A 93 -37.46 -34.26 1.15
CA LYS A 93 -38.45 -33.19 1.44
C LYS A 93 -39.54 -33.61 2.42
N MET A 94 -39.91 -34.89 2.43
CA MET A 94 -40.96 -35.41 3.32
C MET A 94 -40.44 -35.54 4.76
N ALA A 95 -39.22 -36.05 4.95
CA ALA A 95 -38.57 -36.08 6.26
C ALA A 95 -38.29 -34.67 6.80
N VAL A 96 -37.86 -33.74 5.93
CA VAL A 96 -37.69 -32.32 6.30
C VAL A 96 -39.03 -31.69 6.70
N ALA A 97 -40.09 -31.92 5.93
CA ALA A 97 -41.42 -31.42 6.24
C ALA A 97 -41.96 -32.00 7.55
N ALA A 98 -41.74 -33.30 7.81
CA ALA A 98 -42.14 -33.94 9.05
C ALA A 98 -41.37 -33.38 10.26
N LEU A 99 -40.06 -33.15 10.14
CA LEU A 99 -39.28 -32.47 11.18
C LEU A 99 -39.78 -31.04 11.44
N ALA A 100 -40.00 -30.26 10.38
CA ALA A 100 -40.48 -28.88 10.49
C ALA A 100 -41.90 -28.81 11.06
N ALA A 101 -42.81 -29.66 10.59
CA ALA A 101 -44.19 -29.74 11.06
C ALA A 101 -44.27 -30.27 12.50
N GLY A 102 -43.44 -31.25 12.85
CA GLY A 102 -43.31 -31.75 14.22
C GLY A 102 -42.80 -30.68 15.18
N ALA A 103 -41.74 -29.95 14.80
CA ALA A 103 -41.20 -28.86 15.60
C ALA A 103 -42.18 -27.68 15.74
N ALA A 104 -42.74 -27.20 14.63
CA ALA A 104 -43.68 -26.08 14.63
C ALA A 104 -44.99 -26.44 15.35
N GLY A 105 -45.53 -27.63 15.08
CA GLY A 105 -46.74 -28.13 15.73
C GLY A 105 -46.55 -28.37 17.22
N GLY A 106 -45.42 -28.94 17.63
CA GLY A 106 -45.05 -29.12 19.03
C GLY A 106 -44.88 -27.80 19.78
N LEU A 107 -44.23 -26.80 19.17
CA LEU A 107 -44.08 -25.47 19.77
C LEU A 107 -45.40 -24.72 19.88
N ALA A 108 -46.25 -24.77 18.85
CA ALA A 108 -47.58 -24.17 18.88
C ALA A 108 -48.49 -24.82 19.93
N ALA A 109 -48.37 -26.14 20.13
CA ALA A 109 -49.13 -26.86 21.14
C ALA A 109 -48.71 -26.53 22.58
N LEU A 110 -47.44 -26.13 22.78
CA LEU A 110 -46.87 -25.81 24.10
C LEU A 110 -46.89 -24.31 24.44
N ASP A 111 -47.26 -23.43 23.51
CA ASP A 111 -47.25 -21.99 23.75
C ASP A 111 -48.42 -21.55 24.64
N ASP A 112 -48.26 -21.59 25.96
CA ASP A 112 -49.27 -21.14 26.92
C ASP A 112 -49.37 -19.61 27.11
N SER A 113 -48.55 -18.82 26.41
CA SER A 113 -48.47 -17.36 26.60
C SER A 113 -49.67 -16.56 26.08
N GLY A 114 -50.69 -17.23 25.51
CA GLY A 114 -51.88 -16.60 24.93
C GLY A 114 -51.60 -15.84 23.62
N ARG A 115 -50.38 -15.95 23.06
CA ARG A 115 -49.98 -15.27 21.81
C ARG A 115 -50.47 -16.00 20.56
N VAL A 116 -50.62 -17.32 20.65
CA VAL A 116 -51.19 -18.17 19.59
C VAL A 116 -52.67 -18.44 19.88
N SER A 117 -53.53 -18.30 18.87
CA SER A 117 -54.97 -18.54 19.01
C SER A 117 -55.27 -20.01 19.36
N GLN A 118 -56.38 -20.26 20.05
CA GLN A 118 -56.76 -21.61 20.47
C GLN A 118 -56.93 -22.57 19.28
N GLU A 119 -57.52 -22.10 18.18
CA GLU A 119 -57.60 -22.86 16.92
C GLU A 119 -56.22 -23.19 16.34
N ALA A 120 -55.26 -22.26 16.42
CA ALA A 120 -53.90 -22.49 15.94
C ALA A 120 -53.11 -23.48 16.84
N ARG A 121 -53.39 -23.51 18.15
CA ARG A 121 -52.84 -24.54 19.05
C ARG A 121 -53.37 -25.93 18.72
N GLU A 122 -54.68 -26.05 18.50
CA GLU A 122 -55.33 -27.33 18.18
C GLU A 122 -54.88 -27.86 16.80
N VAL A 123 -54.85 -27.00 15.79
CA VAL A 123 -54.32 -27.34 14.46
C VAL A 123 -52.83 -27.66 14.53
N GLY A 124 -52.05 -26.87 15.28
CA GLY A 124 -50.62 -27.12 15.51
C GLY A 124 -50.36 -28.46 16.17
N ALA A 125 -51.10 -28.81 17.23
CA ALA A 125 -51.01 -30.09 17.91
C ALA A 125 -51.36 -31.26 16.97
N ALA A 126 -52.44 -31.15 16.19
CA ALA A 126 -52.84 -32.18 15.23
C ALA A 126 -51.78 -32.40 14.14
N VAL A 127 -51.22 -31.32 13.59
CA VAL A 127 -50.13 -31.38 12.60
C VAL A 127 -48.86 -31.99 13.22
N GLY A 128 -48.53 -31.63 14.45
CA GLY A 128 -47.40 -32.18 15.19
C GLY A 128 -47.54 -33.70 15.43
N ILE A 129 -48.72 -34.16 15.82
CA ILE A 129 -49.01 -35.60 16.01
C ILE A 129 -48.93 -36.34 14.67
N ALA A 130 -49.54 -35.83 13.60
CA ALA A 130 -49.49 -36.47 12.29
C ALA A 130 -48.04 -36.60 11.77
N ALA A 131 -47.23 -35.56 11.98
CA ALA A 131 -45.81 -35.58 11.66
C ALA A 131 -45.03 -36.60 12.50
N ALA A 132 -45.33 -36.70 13.80
CA ALA A 132 -44.71 -37.69 14.69
C ALA A 132 -45.08 -39.13 14.31
N VAL A 133 -46.34 -39.39 13.94
CA VAL A 133 -46.78 -40.70 13.45
C VAL A 133 -46.08 -41.05 12.15
N TRP A 134 -46.00 -40.11 11.20
CA TRP A 134 -45.27 -40.34 9.95
C TRP A 134 -43.79 -40.62 10.19
N ALA A 135 -43.16 -39.85 11.09
CA ALA A 135 -41.76 -40.03 11.46
C ALA A 135 -41.52 -41.37 12.17
N ALA A 136 -42.48 -41.91 12.93
CA ALA A 136 -42.34 -43.23 13.55
C ALA A 136 -42.21 -44.36 12.52
N PHE A 137 -42.87 -44.24 11.37
CA PHE A 137 -42.76 -45.20 10.25
C PHE A 137 -41.54 -44.95 9.34
N ASN A 138 -40.93 -43.76 9.39
CA ASN A 138 -39.81 -43.35 8.54
C ASN A 138 -38.61 -42.86 9.36
N MET A 139 -38.40 -43.47 10.53
CA MET A 139 -37.52 -42.94 11.57
C MET A 139 -36.06 -42.87 11.12
N GLU A 140 -35.59 -43.84 10.35
CA GLU A 140 -34.22 -43.86 9.83
C GLU A 140 -33.94 -42.66 8.92
N GLU A 141 -34.87 -42.34 8.00
CA GLU A 141 -34.76 -41.20 7.09
C GLU A 141 -34.79 -39.88 7.88
N VAL A 142 -35.72 -39.75 8.85
CA VAL A 142 -35.83 -38.56 9.70
C VAL A 142 -34.55 -38.33 10.53
N LEU A 143 -34.00 -39.39 11.13
CA LEU A 143 -32.76 -39.30 11.90
C LEU A 143 -31.57 -38.93 11.03
N GLN A 144 -31.47 -39.52 9.83
CA GLN A 144 -30.42 -39.18 8.86
C GLN A 144 -30.49 -37.72 8.45
N VAL A 145 -31.68 -37.20 8.15
CA VAL A 145 -31.88 -35.79 7.80
C VAL A 145 -31.53 -34.88 8.96
N ALA A 146 -31.97 -35.20 10.18
CA ALA A 146 -31.66 -34.42 11.36
C ALA A 146 -30.14 -34.35 11.63
N ASP A 147 -29.44 -35.48 11.60
CA ASP A 147 -27.99 -35.53 11.78
C ASP A 147 -27.25 -34.74 10.68
N GLN A 148 -27.67 -34.89 9.42
CA GLN A 148 -27.06 -34.18 8.30
C GLN A 148 -27.27 -32.66 8.40
N LEU A 149 -28.46 -32.21 8.84
CA LEU A 149 -28.74 -30.79 9.06
C LEU A 149 -27.91 -30.21 10.22
N VAL A 150 -27.75 -30.96 11.31
CA VAL A 150 -26.91 -30.54 12.46
C VAL A 150 -25.45 -30.45 12.03
N LYS A 151 -24.93 -31.43 11.29
CA LYS A 151 -23.56 -31.41 10.75
C LYS A 151 -23.35 -30.23 9.80
N ALA A 152 -24.31 -29.97 8.93
CA ALA A 152 -24.27 -28.83 8.00
C ALA A 152 -24.29 -27.48 8.74
N ASP A 153 -25.12 -27.34 9.77
CA ASP A 153 -25.17 -26.13 10.58
C ASP A 153 -23.85 -25.89 11.34
N ALA A 154 -23.28 -26.93 11.94
CA ALA A 154 -21.97 -26.85 12.59
C ALA A 154 -20.86 -26.45 11.59
N ALA A 155 -20.89 -26.98 10.37
CA ALA A 155 -19.95 -26.62 9.31
C ALA A 155 -20.12 -25.16 8.86
N LEU A 156 -21.35 -24.68 8.67
CA LEU A 156 -21.64 -23.28 8.35
C LEU A 156 -21.22 -22.33 9.47
N ALA A 157 -21.49 -22.69 10.72
CA ALA A 157 -21.06 -21.92 11.89
C ALA A 157 -19.53 -21.82 11.96
N ASN A 158 -18.81 -22.90 11.67
CA ASN A 158 -17.36 -22.90 11.61
C ASN A 158 -16.82 -21.99 10.48
N LEU A 159 -17.40 -22.08 9.28
CA LEU A 159 -17.03 -21.19 8.16
C LEU A 159 -17.29 -19.71 8.50
N ASN A 160 -18.44 -19.40 9.11
CA ASN A 160 -18.77 -18.03 9.53
C ASN A 160 -17.78 -17.50 10.58
N ARG A 161 -17.35 -18.33 11.54
CA ARG A 161 -16.33 -17.93 12.53
C ARG A 161 -14.98 -17.63 11.85
N ARG A 162 -14.57 -18.47 10.89
CA ARG A 162 -13.34 -18.24 10.11
C ARG A 162 -13.42 -16.95 9.31
N GLN A 163 -14.55 -16.69 8.64
CA GLN A 163 -14.78 -15.44 7.92
C GLN A 163 -14.73 -14.23 8.87
N ALA A 164 -15.35 -14.31 10.05
CA ALA A 164 -15.31 -13.23 11.02
C ALA A 164 -13.88 -12.95 11.51
N ALA A 165 -13.10 -14.00 11.80
CA ALA A 165 -11.71 -13.88 12.20
C ALA A 165 -10.84 -13.26 11.08
N LEU A 166 -11.00 -13.72 9.84
CA LEU A 166 -10.29 -13.18 8.67
C LEU A 166 -10.67 -11.73 8.37
N ASN A 167 -11.94 -11.35 8.53
CA ASN A 167 -12.35 -9.96 8.37
C ASN A 167 -11.71 -9.05 9.43
N GLN A 168 -11.56 -9.53 10.67
CA GLN A 168 -10.86 -8.78 11.73
C GLN A 168 -9.37 -8.63 11.40
N SER A 169 -8.70 -9.69 10.94
CA SER A 169 -7.28 -9.60 10.54
C SER A 169 -7.10 -8.69 9.33
N LEU A 170 -8.02 -8.74 8.37
CA LEU A 170 -7.97 -7.90 7.17
C LEU A 170 -8.14 -6.42 7.51
N ALA A 171 -9.05 -6.07 8.43
CA ALA A 171 -9.20 -4.70 8.90
C ALA A 171 -7.93 -4.20 9.61
N ALA A 172 -7.29 -5.04 10.43
CA ALA A 172 -6.03 -4.70 11.07
C ALA A 172 -4.90 -4.49 10.04
N GLU A 173 -4.79 -5.39 9.06
CA GLU A 173 -3.76 -5.32 8.01
C GLU A 173 -3.96 -4.11 7.09
N GLN A 174 -5.20 -3.76 6.78
CA GLN A 174 -5.52 -2.53 6.05
C GLN A 174 -5.11 -1.28 6.82
N GLY A 175 -5.22 -1.28 8.14
CA GLY A 175 -4.70 -0.20 8.99
C GLY A 175 -3.18 -0.06 8.85
N LEU A 176 -2.45 -1.17 8.96
CA LEU A 176 -1.00 -1.20 8.78
C LEU A 176 -0.58 -0.74 7.38
N GLN A 177 -1.33 -1.13 6.34
CA GLN A 177 -1.08 -0.69 4.97
C GLN A 177 -1.27 0.83 4.83
N GLN A 178 -2.31 1.41 5.44
CA GLN A 178 -2.53 2.86 5.44
C GLN A 178 -1.41 3.61 6.16
N ASP A 179 -0.95 3.09 7.30
CA ASP A 179 0.17 3.67 8.06
C ASP A 179 1.48 3.60 7.26
N ALA A 180 1.74 2.47 6.61
CA ALA A 180 2.90 2.29 5.73
C ALA A 180 2.86 3.27 4.54
N GLN A 181 1.69 3.46 3.93
CA GLN A 181 1.51 4.42 2.84
C GLN A 181 1.73 5.87 3.30
N ALA A 182 1.17 6.25 4.45
CA ALA A 182 1.38 7.57 5.04
C ALA A 182 2.85 7.82 5.37
N SER A 183 3.57 6.80 5.84
CA SER A 183 5.02 6.86 6.07
C SER A 183 5.79 7.10 4.76
N LEU A 184 5.46 6.36 3.70
CA LEU A 184 6.06 6.52 2.38
C LEU A 184 5.83 7.94 1.81
N ASP A 185 4.63 8.50 2.00
CA ASP A 185 4.31 9.86 1.54
C ASP A 185 5.12 10.92 2.30
N ARG A 186 5.32 10.76 3.61
CA ARG A 186 6.21 11.63 4.41
C ARG A 186 7.65 11.58 3.91
N ILE A 187 8.17 10.38 3.63
CA ILE A 187 9.54 10.21 3.09
C ILE A 187 9.66 10.85 1.71
N ASN A 188 8.63 10.72 0.86
CA ASN A 188 8.60 11.37 -0.45
C ASN A 188 8.64 12.90 -0.34
N ALA A 189 7.89 13.47 0.60
CA ALA A 189 7.93 14.90 0.88
C ALA A 189 9.33 15.35 1.34
N GLN A 190 9.96 14.62 2.26
CA GLN A 190 11.33 14.91 2.71
C GLN A 190 12.34 14.86 1.55
N ALA A 191 12.28 13.82 0.72
CA ALA A 191 13.15 13.67 -0.45
C ALA A 191 12.98 14.84 -1.44
N SER A 192 11.75 15.30 -1.66
CA SER A 192 11.48 16.47 -2.52
C SER A 192 12.06 17.78 -1.95
N GLY A 193 11.99 17.96 -0.63
CA GLY A 193 12.58 19.10 0.08
C GLY A 193 14.10 19.13 -0.04
N LEU A 194 14.75 17.98 0.19
CA LEU A 194 16.21 17.84 0.05
C LEU A 194 16.69 18.11 -1.37
N ARG A 195 15.98 17.59 -2.39
CA ARG A 195 16.30 17.84 -3.80
C ARG A 195 16.14 19.32 -4.16
N THR A 196 15.13 19.98 -3.64
CA THR A 196 14.93 21.43 -3.83
C THR A 196 16.03 22.25 -3.16
N ALA A 197 16.42 21.88 -1.94
CA ALA A 197 17.54 22.51 -1.23
C ALA A 197 18.86 22.35 -2.01
N LEU A 198 19.15 21.14 -2.49
CA LEU A 198 20.33 20.87 -3.33
C LEU A 198 20.31 21.69 -4.63
N ALA A 199 19.15 21.81 -5.29
CA ALA A 199 18.99 22.61 -6.49
C ALA A 199 19.23 24.10 -6.26
N SER A 200 18.80 24.64 -5.10
CA SER A 200 19.05 26.04 -4.73
C SER A 200 20.53 26.36 -4.49
N LEU A 201 21.30 25.34 -4.10
CA LEU A 201 22.74 25.42 -3.90
C LEU A 201 23.55 25.22 -5.19
N ALA A 202 22.94 24.76 -6.29
CA ALA A 202 23.62 24.59 -7.57
C ALA A 202 24.03 25.95 -8.15
N PRO A 203 25.21 26.08 -8.79
CA PRO A 203 25.58 27.36 -9.40
C PRO A 203 24.62 27.63 -10.56
N PRO A 204 24.38 28.90 -10.93
CA PRO A 204 23.70 29.18 -12.19
C PRO A 204 24.48 28.44 -13.28
N ARG A 205 23.83 27.48 -13.94
CA ARG A 205 24.36 26.92 -15.18
C ARG A 205 24.59 28.13 -16.07
N CYS A 206 25.85 28.46 -16.36
CA CYS A 206 26.17 29.42 -17.41
C CYS A 206 25.43 28.90 -18.64
N ARG A 207 24.29 29.53 -18.93
CA ARG A 207 23.44 29.23 -20.07
C ARG A 207 24.33 29.57 -21.24
N ALA A 208 24.93 28.55 -21.86
CA ALA A 208 25.73 28.68 -23.06
C ALA A 208 24.83 29.17 -24.20
N ARG A 209 24.48 30.45 -24.18
CA ARG A 209 24.17 31.24 -25.37
C ARG A 209 25.49 31.86 -25.80
N GLY A 210 26.23 31.13 -26.62
CA GLY A 210 27.08 31.70 -27.67
C GLY A 210 28.08 32.79 -27.30
N VAL A 211 28.82 32.69 -26.18
CA VAL A 211 30.01 33.52 -25.98
C VAL A 211 31.19 32.65 -25.51
N PRO A 212 32.30 32.58 -26.27
CA PRO A 212 33.45 31.77 -25.92
C PRO A 212 34.15 32.35 -24.67
N CYS A 213 34.40 31.48 -23.69
CA CYS A 213 35.38 31.71 -22.62
C CYS A 213 36.78 31.81 -23.23
N ALA A 214 37.17 33.01 -23.68
CA ALA A 214 38.51 33.27 -24.16
C ALA A 214 39.00 34.62 -23.64
N THR A 215 39.20 34.71 -22.31
CA THR A 215 40.22 35.56 -21.67
C THR A 215 40.29 35.25 -20.18
N TRP A 216 40.72 34.03 -19.85
CA TRP A 216 41.51 33.81 -18.63
C TRP A 216 42.94 33.54 -19.12
N LEU A 217 43.65 34.66 -19.34
CA LEU A 217 45.02 34.70 -19.82
C LEU A 217 45.96 34.29 -18.68
N GLY A 218 46.73 33.23 -18.94
CA GLY A 218 48.13 33.17 -18.52
C GLY A 218 48.50 32.10 -17.50
N ARG A 219 49.11 31.02 -18.02
CA ARG A 219 50.22 30.23 -17.42
C ARG A 219 49.96 29.70 -15.99
N CYS A 220 49.81 28.40 -15.78
CA CYS A 220 50.91 27.44 -15.86
C CYS A 220 50.36 26.03 -15.63
N TRP A 221 50.50 25.12 -16.58
CA TRP A 221 51.02 23.75 -16.42
C TRP A 221 50.83 23.02 -17.76
N GLN A 222 51.92 22.92 -18.52
CA GLN A 222 52.73 21.70 -18.68
C GLN A 222 52.41 20.99 -19.99
N GLY A 223 53.25 21.29 -20.98
CA GLY A 223 54.03 20.29 -21.70
C GLY A 223 53.32 19.01 -22.16
N ARG A 224 53.09 18.97 -23.47
CA ARG A 224 53.22 17.87 -24.44
C ARG A 224 51.93 17.37 -25.11
N PRO A 225 52.05 16.94 -26.38
CA PRO A 225 50.99 17.10 -27.37
C PRO A 225 50.10 15.87 -27.50
N SER A 226 48.82 16.15 -27.70
CA SER A 226 47.79 15.23 -28.19
C SER A 226 47.69 15.33 -29.73
N PRO A 227 46.71 14.71 -30.42
CA PRO A 227 46.91 13.54 -31.28
C PRO A 227 46.30 13.74 -32.69
N ARG A 228 46.18 12.65 -33.48
CA ARG A 228 45.37 12.59 -34.72
C ARG A 228 43.98 11.93 -34.48
N PRO A 229 43.00 12.11 -35.38
CA PRO A 229 41.62 12.52 -35.04
C PRO A 229 40.50 11.56 -35.52
N GLY A 230 39.24 11.90 -35.15
CA GLY A 230 37.98 11.39 -35.72
C GLY A 230 37.04 10.85 -34.62
N LEU A 231 35.73 11.11 -34.56
CA LEU A 231 34.73 11.75 -35.42
C LEU A 231 33.53 12.14 -34.51
N CYS A 232 32.96 13.33 -34.69
CA CYS A 232 31.66 13.72 -34.12
C CYS A 232 30.74 14.16 -35.27
N THR A 233 29.56 13.58 -35.37
CA THR A 233 28.46 13.98 -36.29
C THR A 233 27.47 14.92 -35.60
N PRO A 234 26.90 15.93 -36.28
CA PRO A 234 25.86 16.82 -35.74
C PRO A 234 24.43 16.35 -36.08
N PRO A 235 23.39 16.85 -35.37
CA PRO A 235 21.99 16.61 -35.71
C PRO A 235 21.43 17.64 -36.72
N ALA A 236 20.61 17.16 -37.64
CA ALA A 236 19.89 17.97 -38.61
C ALA A 236 18.59 18.55 -38.00
N SER A 237 18.41 19.86 -38.14
CA SER A 237 17.15 20.57 -38.02
C SER A 237 16.36 20.49 -39.32
N THR A 238 15.05 20.22 -39.25
CA THR A 238 14.13 20.57 -40.34
C THR A 238 12.81 21.07 -39.78
N THR A 239 12.37 22.19 -40.33
CA THR A 239 11.13 22.93 -40.04
C THR A 239 10.03 22.54 -41.03
N ALA A 240 8.77 22.67 -40.60
CA ALA A 240 7.53 22.88 -41.37
C ALA A 240 6.96 21.71 -42.22
N CYS A 241 5.78 21.21 -41.82
CA CYS A 241 4.47 21.69 -42.30
C CYS A 241 3.53 21.85 -41.09
#